data_AF-A0AAD9ADU5-F1
#
_entry.id   AF-A0AAD9ADU5-F1
#
_cell.length_a   1.000
_cell.length_b   1.000
_cell.length_c   1.000
_cell.angle_alpha   90.00
_cell.angle_beta   90.00
_cell.angle_gamma   90.00
#
_symmetry.space_group_name_H-M   'P 1'
#
loop_
_entity.id
_entity.type
_entity.pdbx_description
1 polymer ?
#
loop_
_entity_poly.entity_id
_entity_poly.type
_entity_poly.pdbx_seq_one_letter_code
_entity_poly.pdbx_strand_id
1 'polypeptide(L)'
;MRFETILTISLLTSATAAVTLPRRDATFESGTPVTKEITLPDGHTRTATFFAEFTPEDSADAPAPISRNLNAKRGWTPSSSFYDLCGGSSFTNNWNSNAPLVDDCQFLQQYFASTGGYFRVENSDLDANGVSWSRLVSINTCGFSVRANPRPATAGYIGNTDIADLVRDSISGFSQNSQVSVGGNTGCQDADGSQWHPDWLIQRFT
;
A
#
# COMPACT_ATOMS: atom_id res chain seq x y z
N MET A 1 7.56 43.77 61.35
CA MET A 1 8.04 43.81 59.95
C MET A 1 7.74 42.44 59.36
N ARG A 2 6.72 42.32 58.50
CA ARG A 2 6.32 41.06 57.84
C ARG A 2 6.94 41.08 56.44
N PHE A 3 7.73 40.07 56.11
CA PHE A 3 8.26 39.85 54.77
C PHE A 3 7.25 38.97 54.01
N GLU A 4 6.61 39.52 52.98
CA GLU A 4 5.85 38.73 52.01
C GLU A 4 6.79 38.33 50.87
N THR A 5 6.98 37.03 50.69
CA THR A 5 7.73 36.46 49.57
C THR A 5 6.76 36.19 48.43
N ILE A 6 6.82 37.01 47.38
CA ILE A 6 6.04 36.81 46.15
C ILE A 6 6.75 35.72 45.33
N LEU A 7 6.10 34.57 45.17
CA LEU A 7 6.55 33.48 44.31
C LEU A 7 6.01 33.72 42.89
N THR A 8 6.87 34.12 41.96
CA THR A 8 6.54 34.24 40.53
C THR A 8 6.59 32.86 39.87
N ILE A 9 5.42 32.36 39.44
CA ILE A 9 5.30 31.13 38.67
C ILE A 9 5.44 31.48 37.18
N SER A 10 6.60 31.18 36.58
CA SER A 10 6.79 31.25 35.12
C SER A 10 6.15 30.03 34.46
N LEU A 11 5.02 30.23 33.79
CA LEU A 11 4.45 29.25 32.86
C LEU A 11 5.27 29.21 31.58
N LEU A 12 6.13 28.21 31.45
CA LEU A 12 6.74 27.82 30.18
C LEU A 12 5.65 27.14 29.33
N THR A 13 5.02 27.89 28.44
CA THR A 13 4.20 27.31 27.38
C THR A 13 5.12 26.65 26.37
N SER A 14 5.26 25.33 26.47
CA SER A 14 5.90 24.51 25.44
C SER A 14 5.07 24.59 24.16
N ALA A 15 5.47 25.46 23.24
CA ALA A 15 4.96 25.42 21.88
C ALA A 15 5.51 24.14 21.22
N THR A 16 4.71 23.07 21.22
CA THR A 16 4.90 21.96 20.29
C THR A 16 4.74 22.53 18.89
N ALA A 17 5.88 22.76 18.22
CA ALA A 17 5.88 23.00 16.79
C ALA A 17 5.25 21.77 16.14
N ALA A 18 4.04 21.92 15.62
CA ALA A 18 3.49 20.96 14.68
C ALA A 18 4.45 20.93 13.50
N VAL A 19 5.23 19.86 13.39
CA VAL A 19 6.00 19.56 12.19
C VAL A 19 4.96 19.26 11.11
N THR A 20 4.60 20.29 10.35
CA THR A 20 3.84 20.13 9.12
C THR A 20 4.73 19.33 8.17
N LEU A 21 4.51 18.02 8.11
CA LEU A 21 5.17 17.17 7.14
C LEU A 21 4.82 17.70 5.74
N PRO A 22 5.82 17.92 4.86
CA PRO A 22 5.55 18.33 3.49
C PRO A 22 4.64 17.31 2.80
N ARG A 23 3.72 17.82 1.96
CA ARG A 23 2.76 17.07 1.13
C ARG A 23 3.31 15.70 0.71
N ARG A 24 2.66 14.62 1.17
CA ARG A 24 2.99 13.22 0.84
C ARG A 24 2.42 12.80 -0.52
N ASP A 25 2.62 13.61 -1.57
CA ASP A 25 1.99 13.40 -2.89
C ASP A 25 2.99 13.00 -3.99
N ALA A 26 4.28 12.83 -3.68
CA ALA A 26 5.23 12.31 -4.67
C ALA A 26 4.92 10.84 -4.92
N THR A 27 4.13 10.58 -5.95
CA THR A 27 3.88 9.23 -6.47
C THR A 27 4.91 8.97 -7.56
N PHE A 28 5.63 7.87 -7.43
CA PHE A 28 6.50 7.35 -8.47
C PHE A 28 5.69 6.33 -9.27
N GLU A 29 5.36 6.64 -10.52
CA GLU A 29 4.65 5.73 -11.41
C GLU A 29 5.63 5.19 -12.44
N SER A 30 6.11 3.96 -12.24
CA SER A 30 6.89 3.25 -13.25
C SER A 30 5.96 2.70 -14.34
N GLY A 31 5.69 3.52 -15.35
CA GLY A 31 4.99 3.09 -16.56
C GLY A 31 3.58 3.66 -16.72
N THR A 32 2.93 3.28 -17.82
CA THR A 32 1.59 3.78 -18.17
C THR A 32 0.52 3.03 -17.38
N PRO A 33 -0.43 3.73 -16.72
CA PRO A 33 -1.59 3.09 -16.11
C PRO A 33 -2.34 2.19 -17.08
N VAL A 34 -2.75 1.03 -16.60
CA VAL A 34 -3.69 0.17 -17.31
C VAL A 34 -4.99 0.10 -16.53
N THR A 35 -6.11 0.33 -17.21
CA THR A 35 -7.44 0.29 -16.62
C THR A 35 -8.19 -0.97 -17.05
N LYS A 36 -8.83 -1.68 -16.11
CA LYS A 36 -9.66 -2.85 -16.37
C LYS A 36 -10.94 -2.82 -15.55
N GLU A 37 -12.04 -3.27 -16.13
CA GLU A 37 -13.25 -3.60 -15.37
C GLU A 37 -13.06 -4.93 -14.63
N ILE A 38 -13.21 -4.89 -13.31
CA ILE A 38 -13.17 -6.07 -12.45
C ILE A 38 -14.55 -6.32 -11.85
N THR A 39 -14.99 -7.57 -11.94
CA THR A 39 -16.29 -8.02 -11.41
C THR A 39 -16.06 -8.94 -10.22
N LEU A 40 -16.67 -8.60 -9.08
CA LEU A 40 -16.67 -9.46 -7.92
C LEU A 40 -17.61 -10.67 -8.11
N PRO A 41 -17.46 -11.73 -7.29
CA PRO A 41 -18.35 -12.89 -7.35
C PRO A 41 -19.85 -12.57 -7.14
N ASP A 42 -20.16 -11.42 -6.53
CA ASP A 42 -21.53 -10.94 -6.32
C ASP A 42 -22.14 -10.21 -7.54
N GLY A 43 -21.36 -10.05 -8.62
CA GLY A 43 -21.77 -9.39 -9.86
C GLY A 43 -21.51 -7.88 -9.91
N HIS A 44 -21.07 -7.24 -8.83
CA HIS A 44 -20.73 -5.82 -8.86
C HIS A 44 -19.42 -5.59 -9.62
N THR A 45 -19.41 -4.60 -10.51
CA THR A 45 -18.26 -4.28 -11.36
C THR A 45 -17.71 -2.90 -11.04
N ARG A 46 -16.39 -2.75 -11.05
CA ARG A 46 -15.70 -1.46 -10.91
C ARG A 46 -14.47 -1.39 -11.79
N THR A 47 -14.10 -0.17 -12.12
CA THR A 47 -12.87 0.17 -12.81
C THR A 47 -11.67 0.12 -11.86
N ALA A 48 -10.72 -0.76 -12.13
CA ALA A 48 -9.43 -0.84 -11.47
C ALA A 48 -8.32 -0.30 -12.36
N THR A 49 -7.39 0.46 -11.80
CA THR A 49 -6.16 0.88 -12.45
C THR A 49 -4.97 0.16 -11.83
N PHE A 50 -4.15 -0.46 -12.66
CA PHE A 50 -2.93 -1.16 -12.29
C PHE A 50 -1.71 -0.39 -12.79
N PHE A 51 -0.67 -0.36 -11.97
CA PHE A 51 0.61 0.30 -12.22
C PHE A 51 1.71 -0.71 -11.89
N ALA A 52 2.78 -0.73 -12.69
CA ALA A 52 3.64 -1.89 -12.99
C ALA A 52 2.97 -2.87 -13.99
N GLU A 53 3.61 -2.97 -15.17
CA GLU A 53 3.14 -3.58 -16.44
C GLU A 53 2.41 -4.93 -16.35
N PHE A 54 1.13 -4.89 -15.97
CA PHE A 54 0.18 -5.97 -16.21
C PHE A 54 -1.20 -5.42 -16.57
N THR A 55 -1.56 -5.50 -17.85
CA THR A 55 -2.90 -5.98 -18.19
C THR A 55 -3.04 -7.41 -17.63
N PRO A 56 -4.12 -7.71 -16.89
CA PRO A 56 -4.62 -9.07 -16.80
C PRO A 56 -5.18 -9.38 -18.19
N GLU A 57 -4.31 -9.64 -19.16
CA GLU A 57 -4.75 -10.32 -20.38
C GLU A 57 -5.23 -11.70 -19.99
N ASP A 58 -6.18 -12.21 -20.77
CA ASP A 58 -6.80 -13.52 -20.68
C ASP A 58 -5.79 -14.66 -20.94
N SER A 59 -4.53 -14.53 -20.51
CA SER A 59 -3.50 -15.51 -20.75
C SER A 59 -3.84 -16.78 -19.98
N ALA A 60 -4.24 -17.80 -20.73
CA ALA A 60 -4.21 -19.20 -20.31
C ALA A 60 -2.79 -19.69 -19.94
N ASP A 61 -1.80 -18.79 -19.90
CA ASP A 61 -0.46 -19.06 -19.44
C ASP A 61 -0.46 -19.26 -17.93
N ALA A 62 0.23 -20.32 -17.51
CA ALA A 62 0.42 -20.59 -16.10
C ALA A 62 1.09 -19.37 -15.42
N PRO A 63 0.69 -19.01 -14.20
CA PRO A 63 1.38 -18.00 -13.41
C PRO A 63 2.88 -18.29 -13.43
N ALA A 64 3.69 -17.29 -13.79
CA ALA A 64 5.13 -17.44 -13.70
C ALA A 64 5.47 -17.86 -12.25
N PRO A 65 6.39 -18.80 -12.02
CA PRO A 65 6.86 -19.07 -10.67
C PRO A 65 7.60 -17.84 -10.13
N ILE A 66 7.55 -17.65 -8.80
CA ILE A 66 8.43 -16.69 -8.11
C ILE A 66 9.87 -16.99 -8.55
N SER A 67 10.52 -16.02 -9.20
CA SER A 67 11.76 -16.25 -9.93
C SER A 67 12.68 -15.04 -9.87
N ARG A 68 13.99 -15.30 -9.87
CA ARG A 68 15.04 -14.28 -10.04
C ARG A 68 15.17 -13.77 -11.47
N ASN A 69 14.41 -14.34 -12.41
CA ASN A 69 14.51 -13.96 -13.81
C ASN A 69 14.15 -12.47 -13.97
N LEU A 70 15.13 -11.65 -14.33
CA LEU A 70 14.97 -10.21 -14.58
C LEU A 70 14.06 -9.91 -15.78
N ASN A 71 13.77 -10.92 -16.61
CA ASN A 71 12.81 -10.82 -17.71
C ASN A 71 11.40 -11.28 -17.30
N ALA A 72 11.16 -11.62 -16.02
CA ALA A 72 9.82 -11.93 -15.55
C ALA A 72 8.93 -10.68 -15.59
N LYS A 73 7.66 -10.85 -15.95
CA LYS A 73 6.69 -9.75 -16.10
C LYS A 73 6.59 -8.96 -14.77
N ARG A 74 6.62 -7.62 -14.86
CA ARG A 74 6.71 -6.66 -13.72
C ARG A 74 5.34 -6.12 -13.32
N GLY A 75 4.95 -6.17 -12.04
CA GLY A 75 3.59 -5.88 -11.55
C GLY A 75 2.72 -7.13 -11.21
N TRP A 76 1.40 -7.07 -11.43
CA TRP A 76 0.42 -8.12 -11.05
C TRP A 76 0.43 -9.42 -11.89
N THR A 77 0.95 -10.53 -11.36
CA THR A 77 0.82 -11.87 -11.95
C THR A 77 -0.43 -12.59 -11.44
N PRO A 78 -1.48 -12.81 -12.27
CA PRO A 78 -2.64 -13.60 -11.86
C PRO A 78 -2.29 -15.08 -11.71
N SER A 79 -2.96 -15.77 -10.79
CA SER A 79 -2.78 -17.21 -10.51
C SER A 79 -4.08 -17.86 -10.03
N SER A 80 -4.21 -19.17 -10.19
CA SER A 80 -5.25 -19.95 -9.49
C SER A 80 -4.94 -20.17 -8.01
N SER A 81 -3.71 -19.90 -7.58
CA SER A 81 -3.25 -20.05 -6.20
C SER A 81 -3.31 -18.72 -5.46
N PHE A 82 -3.59 -18.81 -4.16
CA PHE A 82 -3.51 -17.69 -3.22
C PHE A 82 -2.08 -17.61 -2.68
N TYR A 83 -1.53 -16.40 -2.66
CA TYR A 83 -0.17 -16.13 -2.21
C TYR A 83 -0.20 -15.25 -0.97
N ASP A 84 0.39 -15.77 0.10
CA ASP A 84 0.69 -15.11 1.37
C ASP A 84 2.21 -15.01 1.47
N LEU A 85 2.75 -13.87 1.04
CA LEU A 85 4.19 -13.68 0.82
C LEU A 85 4.79 -12.69 1.80
N CYS A 86 3.98 -12.06 2.63
CA CYS A 86 4.40 -11.17 3.68
C CYS A 86 4.06 -11.73 5.07
N GLY A 87 4.77 -11.23 6.07
CA GLY A 87 4.51 -11.53 7.46
C GLY A 87 3.53 -10.54 8.09
N GLY A 88 3.45 -10.58 9.42
CA GLY A 88 2.69 -9.60 10.19
C GLY A 88 3.12 -8.16 9.90
N SER A 89 2.15 -7.25 9.90
CA SER A 89 2.37 -5.83 9.64
C SER A 89 2.21 -4.97 10.88
N SER A 90 2.95 -3.86 10.90
CA SER A 90 2.60 -2.71 11.71
C SER A 90 1.47 -1.90 11.08
N PHE A 91 0.77 -1.08 11.86
CA PHE A 91 -0.29 -0.21 11.37
C PHE A 91 -0.16 1.18 11.98
N THR A 92 -0.12 2.19 11.12
CA THR A 92 -0.07 3.61 11.47
C THR A 92 -1.25 4.30 10.81
N ASN A 93 -2.14 4.86 11.62
CA ASN A 93 -3.25 5.66 11.13
C ASN A 93 -2.72 6.89 10.38
N ASN A 94 -3.09 7.01 9.10
CA ASN A 94 -2.76 8.13 8.23
C ASN A 94 -4.03 8.87 7.76
N TRP A 95 -5.12 8.77 8.54
CA TRP A 95 -6.40 9.39 8.21
C TRP A 95 -6.28 10.91 8.08
N ASN A 96 -6.90 11.43 7.03
CA ASN A 96 -7.10 12.85 6.77
C ASN A 96 -8.38 13.02 5.94
N SER A 97 -8.81 14.26 5.69
CA SER A 97 -10.04 14.55 4.94
C SER A 97 -10.03 14.04 3.49
N ASN A 98 -8.86 13.75 2.93
CA ASN A 98 -8.68 13.17 1.61
C ASN A 98 -8.53 11.64 1.64
N ALA A 99 -8.85 10.97 2.74
CA ALA A 99 -8.79 9.51 2.81
C ALA A 99 -9.77 8.84 1.80
N PRO A 100 -9.43 7.65 1.26
CA PRO A 100 -10.30 6.91 0.36
C PRO A 100 -11.54 6.40 1.09
N LEU A 101 -12.60 6.14 0.34
CA LEU A 101 -13.85 5.61 0.86
C LEU A 101 -13.67 4.15 1.29
N VAL A 102 -14.25 3.79 2.44
CA VAL A 102 -14.26 2.40 2.94
C VAL A 102 -14.89 1.47 1.91
N ASP A 103 -15.98 1.86 1.25
CA ASP A 103 -16.65 1.05 0.23
C ASP A 103 -15.73 0.71 -0.96
N ASP A 104 -14.85 1.64 -1.34
CA ASP A 104 -13.86 1.41 -2.40
C ASP A 104 -12.75 0.47 -1.94
N CYS A 105 -12.27 0.65 -0.71
CA CYS A 105 -11.27 -0.25 -0.14
C CYS A 105 -11.82 -1.64 0.14
N GLN A 106 -13.08 -1.76 0.53
CA GLN A 106 -13.74 -3.04 0.73
C GLN A 106 -13.88 -3.80 -0.59
N PHE A 107 -14.19 -3.11 -1.69
CA PHE A 107 -14.20 -3.74 -3.01
C PHE A 107 -12.80 -4.24 -3.41
N LEU A 108 -11.76 -3.42 -3.18
CA LEU A 108 -10.38 -3.81 -3.42
C LEU A 108 -9.98 -5.05 -2.60
N GLN A 109 -10.35 -5.06 -1.32
CA GLN A 109 -10.13 -6.19 -0.43
C GLN A 109 -10.81 -7.46 -0.96
N GLN A 110 -12.09 -7.38 -1.34
CA GLN A 110 -12.85 -8.53 -1.83
C GLN A 110 -12.30 -9.07 -3.16
N TYR A 111 -11.81 -8.18 -4.03
CA TYR A 111 -11.17 -8.58 -5.28
C TYR A 111 -9.94 -9.44 -5.03
N PHE A 112 -9.00 -8.97 -4.19
CA PHE A 112 -7.79 -9.74 -3.89
C PHE A 112 -8.05 -10.96 -2.98
N ALA A 113 -9.12 -10.94 -2.18
CA ALA A 113 -9.58 -12.10 -1.43
C ALA A 113 -10.21 -13.21 -2.30
N SER A 114 -10.63 -12.88 -3.53
CA SER A 114 -11.24 -13.83 -4.47
C SER A 114 -10.39 -14.14 -5.69
N THR A 115 -9.34 -13.35 -5.96
CA THR A 115 -8.46 -13.49 -7.11
C THR A 115 -7.05 -13.86 -6.66
N GLY A 116 -6.58 -15.04 -7.04
CA GLY A 116 -5.21 -15.50 -6.78
C GLY A 116 -4.18 -14.76 -7.62
N GLY A 117 -2.98 -14.59 -7.06
CA GLY A 117 -1.85 -13.94 -7.73
C GLY A 117 -0.96 -13.16 -6.78
N TYR A 118 -0.02 -12.40 -7.35
CA TYR A 118 0.89 -11.57 -6.58
C TYR A 118 1.41 -10.40 -7.42
N PHE A 119 1.86 -9.34 -6.76
CA PHE A 119 2.67 -8.28 -7.37
C PHE A 119 4.15 -8.64 -7.28
N ARG A 120 4.87 -8.46 -8.40
CA ARG A 120 6.33 -8.45 -8.46
C ARG A 120 6.80 -6.99 -8.59
N VAL A 121 7.49 -6.49 -7.56
CA VAL A 121 7.97 -5.11 -7.45
C VAL A 121 9.48 -5.08 -7.68
N GLU A 122 9.92 -4.44 -8.75
CA GLU A 122 11.35 -4.28 -9.05
C GLU A 122 11.93 -2.99 -8.47
N ASN A 123 13.26 -2.92 -8.45
CA ASN A 123 13.98 -1.70 -8.08
C ASN A 123 13.66 -0.49 -8.96
N SER A 124 13.33 -0.72 -10.23
CA SER A 124 12.87 0.34 -11.15
C SER A 124 11.47 0.83 -10.85
N ASP A 125 10.69 0.08 -10.07
CA ASP A 125 9.32 0.42 -9.67
C ASP A 125 9.27 1.22 -8.38
N LEU A 126 10.43 1.50 -7.79
CA LEU A 126 10.56 2.22 -6.53
C LEU A 126 11.48 3.42 -6.71
N ASP A 127 11.10 4.53 -6.10
CA ASP A 127 11.98 5.68 -5.97
C ASP A 127 13.30 5.28 -5.31
N ALA A 128 14.42 5.70 -5.91
CA ALA A 128 15.75 5.32 -5.47
C ALA A 128 16.07 5.77 -4.04
N ASN A 129 15.39 6.81 -3.56
CA ASN A 129 15.54 7.34 -2.20
C ASN A 129 14.50 6.80 -1.22
N GLY A 130 13.52 6.01 -1.70
CA GLY A 130 12.38 5.51 -0.94
C GLY A 130 11.50 6.59 -0.33
N VAL A 131 11.51 7.80 -0.91
CA VAL A 131 10.69 8.92 -0.46
C VAL A 131 9.31 8.85 -1.11
N SER A 132 9.26 8.52 -2.39
CA SER A 132 8.03 8.50 -3.18
C SER A 132 7.30 7.16 -3.09
N TRP A 133 5.98 7.22 -3.12
CA TRP A 133 5.11 6.04 -3.09
C TRP A 133 4.88 5.51 -4.49
N SER A 134 4.95 4.20 -4.66
CA SER A 134 4.70 3.53 -5.93
C SER A 134 3.35 2.84 -5.83
N ARG A 135 2.38 3.34 -6.59
CA ARG A 135 1.04 2.74 -6.63
C ARG A 135 1.14 1.39 -7.33
N LEU A 136 0.55 0.36 -6.73
CA LEU A 136 0.44 -0.97 -7.35
C LEU A 136 -0.93 -1.13 -8.02
N VAL A 137 -1.97 -0.71 -7.31
CA VAL A 137 -3.36 -0.83 -7.74
C VAL A 137 -4.21 0.27 -7.12
N SER A 138 -5.22 0.72 -7.84
CA SER A 138 -6.30 1.53 -7.30
C SER A 138 -7.66 1.14 -7.88
N ILE A 139 -8.69 1.14 -7.04
CA ILE A 139 -10.09 0.99 -7.43
C ILE A 139 -10.83 2.22 -6.93
N ASN A 140 -11.40 2.98 -7.87
CA ASN A 140 -12.00 4.28 -7.59
C ASN A 140 -11.09 5.13 -6.67
N THR A 141 -11.53 5.42 -5.45
CA THR A 141 -10.78 6.25 -4.51
C THR A 141 -9.72 5.48 -3.76
N CYS A 142 -9.81 4.15 -3.62
CA CYS A 142 -8.88 3.37 -2.82
C CYS A 142 -7.67 2.91 -3.62
N GLY A 143 -6.47 3.38 -3.28
CA GLY A 143 -5.22 2.88 -3.83
C GLY A 143 -4.33 2.23 -2.79
N PHE A 144 -3.61 1.19 -3.21
CA PHE A 144 -2.60 0.50 -2.45
C PHE A 144 -1.23 0.79 -3.05
N SER A 145 -0.34 1.36 -2.24
CA SER A 145 0.99 1.78 -2.65
C SER A 145 2.07 1.21 -1.76
N VAL A 146 3.28 1.13 -2.31
CA VAL A 146 4.47 0.69 -1.59
C VAL A 146 5.65 1.62 -1.82
N ARG A 147 6.57 1.64 -0.87
CA ARG A 147 7.90 2.21 -1.03
C ARG A 147 8.88 1.37 -0.22
N ALA A 148 10.16 1.42 -0.54
CA ALA A 148 11.16 0.74 0.27
C ALA A 148 12.49 1.49 0.26
N ASN A 149 13.13 1.51 1.42
CA ASN A 149 14.52 1.89 1.59
C ASN A 149 15.15 1.04 2.71
N PRO A 150 16.09 0.13 2.41
CA PRO A 150 16.63 -0.15 1.08
C PRO A 150 15.58 -0.78 0.14
N ARG A 151 15.77 -0.59 -1.17
CA ARG A 151 15.02 -1.33 -2.20
C ARG A 151 15.38 -2.82 -2.16
N PRO A 152 14.52 -3.75 -2.65
CA PRO A 152 14.86 -5.16 -2.67
C PRO A 152 16.15 -5.44 -3.46
N ALA A 153 16.94 -6.42 -3.05
CA ALA A 153 18.17 -6.75 -3.78
C ALA A 153 17.87 -7.27 -5.20
N THR A 154 16.72 -7.95 -5.36
CA THR A 154 16.23 -8.48 -6.64
C THR A 154 14.83 -7.92 -6.94
N ALA A 155 13.79 -8.76 -6.81
CA ALA A 155 12.40 -8.36 -6.93
C ALA A 155 11.66 -8.76 -5.66
N GLY A 156 10.90 -7.83 -5.11
CA GLY A 156 10.03 -8.06 -3.98
C GLY A 156 8.67 -8.58 -4.41
N TYR A 157 8.04 -9.41 -3.59
CA TYR A 157 6.72 -9.95 -3.87
C TYR A 157 5.71 -9.57 -2.81
N ILE A 158 4.49 -9.26 -3.23
CA ILE A 158 3.34 -9.01 -2.35
C ILE A 158 2.18 -9.83 -2.89
N GLY A 159 1.72 -10.80 -2.13
CA GLY A 159 0.66 -11.69 -2.51
C GLY A 159 -0.73 -11.05 -2.43
N ASN A 160 -1.70 -11.70 -3.04
CA ASN A 160 -3.08 -11.23 -3.01
C ASN A 160 -3.70 -11.34 -1.62
N THR A 161 -3.36 -12.37 -0.82
CA THR A 161 -3.88 -12.47 0.55
C THR A 161 -3.27 -11.40 1.44
N ASP A 162 -2.00 -11.01 1.22
CA ASP A 162 -1.36 -9.91 1.93
C ASP A 162 -2.14 -8.60 1.76
N ILE A 163 -2.48 -8.23 0.51
CA ILE A 163 -3.25 -7.01 0.24
C ILE A 163 -4.65 -7.11 0.84
N ALA A 164 -5.31 -8.26 0.68
CA ALA A 164 -6.66 -8.47 1.24
C ALA A 164 -6.67 -8.32 2.77
N ASP A 165 -5.69 -8.90 3.46
CA ASP A 165 -5.58 -8.87 4.91
C ASP A 165 -5.23 -7.47 5.41
N LEU A 166 -4.24 -6.80 4.80
CA LEU A 166 -3.85 -5.43 5.16
C LEU A 166 -5.02 -4.45 5.01
N VAL A 167 -5.81 -4.58 3.95
CA VAL A 167 -6.97 -3.70 3.70
C VAL A 167 -8.13 -4.03 4.64
N ARG A 168 -8.43 -5.32 4.85
CA ARG A 168 -9.44 -5.75 5.84
C ARG A 168 -9.12 -5.21 7.22
N ASP A 169 -7.90 -5.40 7.68
CA ASP A 169 -7.48 -5.03 9.04
C ASP A 169 -7.43 -3.50 9.18
N SER A 170 -7.06 -2.79 8.12
CA SER A 170 -7.13 -1.32 8.07
C SER A 170 -8.57 -0.80 8.21
N ILE A 171 -9.52 -1.39 7.48
CA ILE A 171 -10.95 -1.01 7.57
C ILE A 171 -11.48 -1.30 8.99
N SER A 172 -11.19 -2.50 9.51
CA SER A 172 -11.69 -2.94 10.81
C SER A 172 -11.12 -2.11 11.97
N GLY A 173 -9.86 -1.69 11.90
CA GLY A 173 -9.18 -1.02 13.00
C GLY A 173 -9.23 0.51 12.95
N PHE A 174 -9.36 1.11 11.76
CA PHE A 174 -9.05 2.53 11.55
C PHE A 174 -10.05 3.30 10.68
N SER A 175 -11.19 2.68 10.32
CA SER A 175 -12.23 3.40 9.59
C SER A 175 -12.80 4.57 10.42
N GLN A 176 -12.96 5.72 9.76
CA GLN A 176 -13.53 6.92 10.36
C GLN A 176 -14.30 7.70 9.28
N ASN A 177 -15.55 8.08 9.57
CA ASN A 177 -16.42 8.82 8.64
C ASN A 177 -16.54 8.16 7.26
N SER A 178 -16.67 6.83 7.23
CA SER A 178 -16.70 6.02 6.00
C SER A 178 -15.46 6.16 5.11
N GLN A 179 -14.33 6.59 5.68
CA GLN A 179 -13.04 6.68 5.02
C GLN A 179 -11.97 5.92 5.82
N VAL A 180 -10.90 5.50 5.15
CA VAL A 180 -9.78 4.78 5.79
C VAL A 180 -8.46 5.12 5.10
N SER A 181 -7.45 5.54 5.85
CA SER A 181 -6.10 5.74 5.31
C SER A 181 -5.12 5.25 6.37
N VAL A 182 -4.42 4.18 6.05
CA VAL A 182 -3.54 3.47 6.97
C VAL A 182 -2.33 3.05 6.18
N GLY A 183 -1.17 3.16 6.81
CA GLY A 183 0.05 2.59 6.25
C GLY A 183 0.76 1.77 7.30
N GLY A 184 1.81 1.11 6.91
CA GLY A 184 2.58 0.27 7.80
C GLY A 184 3.85 -0.21 7.13
N ASN A 185 4.51 -1.13 7.82
CA ASN A 185 5.65 -1.86 7.30
C ASN A 185 5.42 -3.35 7.55
N THR A 186 5.73 -4.16 6.56
CA THR A 186 5.69 -5.62 6.64
C THR A 186 6.96 -6.20 6.00
N GLY A 187 7.37 -7.38 6.45
CA GLY A 187 8.45 -8.15 5.82
C GLY A 187 7.88 -9.10 4.78
N CYS A 188 8.29 -8.97 3.52
CA CYS A 188 7.82 -9.75 2.40
C CYS A 188 8.95 -10.55 1.75
N GLN A 189 8.62 -11.66 1.09
CA GLN A 189 9.59 -12.47 0.36
C GLN A 189 10.15 -11.73 -0.87
N ASP A 190 11.44 -11.88 -1.12
CA ASP A 190 12.08 -11.52 -2.38
C ASP A 190 12.38 -12.75 -3.27
N ALA A 191 12.85 -12.52 -4.49
CA ALA A 191 13.10 -13.58 -5.47
C ALA A 191 14.18 -14.59 -5.04
N ASP A 192 14.98 -14.24 -4.03
CA ASP A 192 16.07 -15.06 -3.52
C ASP A 192 15.64 -15.89 -2.30
N GLY A 193 14.40 -15.69 -1.82
CA GLY A 193 13.90 -16.27 -0.57
C GLY A 193 14.33 -15.49 0.67
N SER A 194 14.96 -14.32 0.51
CA SER A 194 15.23 -13.39 1.60
C SER A 194 14.00 -12.52 1.86
N GLN A 195 14.08 -11.62 2.84
CA GLN A 195 13.02 -10.66 3.13
C GLN A 195 13.40 -9.25 2.73
N TRP A 196 12.47 -8.55 2.08
CA TRP A 196 12.49 -7.10 1.91
C TRP A 196 11.34 -6.50 2.73
N HIS A 197 11.47 -5.24 3.16
CA HIS A 197 10.56 -4.64 4.13
C HIS A 197 9.87 -3.40 3.56
N PRO A 198 8.89 -3.54 2.65
CA PRO A 198 8.15 -2.39 2.14
C PRO A 198 7.39 -1.69 3.25
N ASP A 199 7.45 -0.36 3.19
CA ASP A 199 6.33 0.42 3.70
C ASP A 199 5.17 0.29 2.70
N TRP A 200 3.94 0.18 3.21
CA TRP A 200 2.72 0.20 2.42
C TRP A 200 1.78 1.31 2.89
N LEU A 201 0.88 1.74 2.01
CA LEU A 201 -0.08 2.80 2.29
C LEU A 201 -1.38 2.60 1.49
N ILE A 202 -2.50 2.64 2.21
CA ILE A 202 -3.83 2.85 1.66
C ILE A 202 -4.07 4.35 1.61
N GLN A 203 -4.20 4.89 0.40
CA GLN A 203 -4.40 6.32 0.18
C GLN A 203 -5.31 6.59 -1.00
N ARG A 204 -5.77 7.83 -1.08
CA ARG A 204 -6.62 8.28 -2.18
C ARG A 204 -5.79 8.78 -3.34
N PHE A 205 -6.17 8.37 -4.54
CA PHE A 205 -5.69 8.95 -5.78
C PHE A 205 -6.81 9.77 -6.42
N THR A 206 -6.45 10.97 -6.88
CA THR A 206 -7.35 11.93 -7.54
C THR A 206 -6.95 12.10 -9.00
#